data_AF-A0A6B2UY43-F1
#
_entry.id   AF-A0A6B2UY43-F1
#
_cell.length_a   1.000
_cell.length_b   1.000
_cell.length_c   1.000
_cell.angle_alpha   90.00
_cell.angle_beta   90.00
_cell.angle_gamma   90.00
#
_symmetry.space_group_name_H-M   'P 1'
#
loop_
_entity.id
_entity.type
_entity.pdbx_description
1 polymer ?
#
loop_
_entity_poly.entity_id
_entity_poly.type
_entity_poly.pdbx_seq_one_letter_code
_entity_poly.pdbx_strand_id
1 'polypeptide(L)'
;MGLTASVLAIDAGNSKTDVAVLAADGAVLATARGGGFRPPIVGVETAVDALAAAVDRAYAAAGITSVAHVSACLANADLPVE
;
A
#
# COMPACT_ATOMS: atom_id res chain seq x y z
N MET A 1 10.39 -23.05 -6.94
CA MET A 1 9.89 -21.90 -7.71
C MET A 1 9.62 -20.79 -6.72
N GLY A 2 10.29 -19.64 -6.87
CA GLY A 2 10.10 -18.51 -5.97
C GLY A 2 8.68 -17.95 -6.10
N LEU A 3 8.05 -17.62 -4.98
CA LEU A 3 6.76 -16.93 -4.96
C LEU A 3 6.94 -15.59 -5.68
N THR A 4 6.45 -15.47 -6.90
CA THR A 4 6.41 -14.18 -7.58
C THR A 4 5.34 -13.33 -6.90
N ALA A 5 5.77 -12.36 -6.09
CA ALA A 5 4.86 -11.35 -5.57
C ALA A 5 4.21 -10.62 -6.74
N SER A 6 2.89 -10.69 -6.79
CA SER A 6 2.12 -10.25 -7.96
C SER A 6 1.41 -8.93 -7.68
N VAL A 7 0.92 -8.74 -6.46
CA VAL A 7 0.07 -7.59 -6.10
C VAL A 7 0.53 -6.94 -4.80
N LEU A 8 0.57 -5.61 -4.79
CA LEU A 8 0.56 -4.79 -3.59
C LEU A 8 -0.87 -4.26 -3.39
N ALA A 9 -1.52 -4.64 -2.30
CA ALA A 9 -2.85 -4.16 -1.92
C ALA A 9 -2.72 -3.12 -0.80
N ILE A 10 -3.42 -1.99 -0.95
CA ILE A 10 -3.39 -0.86 0.00
C ILE A 10 -4.84 -0.47 0.32
N ASP A 11 -5.17 -0.44 1.62
CA ASP A 11 -6.41 0.15 2.14
C ASP A 11 -6.04 1.30 3.08
N ALA A 12 -6.21 2.53 2.63
CA ALA A 12 -5.85 3.72 3.40
C ALA A 12 -7.07 4.58 3.70
N GLY A 13 -7.47 4.58 4.97
CA GLY A 13 -8.47 5.49 5.49
C GLY A 13 -7.86 6.68 6.21
N ASN A 14 -8.72 7.58 6.69
CA ASN A 14 -8.29 8.75 7.46
C ASN A 14 -7.60 8.40 8.80
N SER A 15 -7.70 7.17 9.31
CA SER A 15 -7.14 6.80 10.63
C SER A 15 -6.00 5.79 10.56
N LYS A 16 -5.99 4.93 9.54
CA LYS A 16 -5.01 3.85 9.38
C LYS A 16 -4.81 3.53 7.92
N THR A 17 -3.67 2.92 7.63
CA THR A 17 -3.37 2.28 6.35
C THR A 17 -2.97 0.84 6.58
N ASP A 18 -3.61 -0.10 5.90
CA ASP A 18 -3.19 -1.50 5.86
C ASP A 18 -2.58 -1.79 4.48
N VAL A 19 -1.42 -2.46 4.47
CA VAL A 19 -0.69 -2.85 3.26
C VAL A 19 -0.47 -4.35 3.28
N ALA A 20 -0.69 -5.01 2.14
CA ALA A 20 -0.41 -6.44 1.96
C ALA A 20 0.32 -6.70 0.64
N VAL A 21 1.28 -7.62 0.67
CA VAL A 21 1.95 -8.18 -0.51
C VAL A 21 1.35 -9.57 -0.75
N LEU A 22 0.89 -9.83 -1.97
CA LEU A 22 0.23 -11.08 -2.34
C LEU A 22 1.00 -11.82 -3.44
N ALA A 23 1.08 -13.15 -3.29
CA ALA A 23 1.49 -14.05 -4.36
C ALA A 23 0.40 -14.18 -5.43
N ALA A 24 0.75 -14.74 -6.58
CA ALA A 24 -0.16 -14.90 -7.73
C ALA A 24 -1.40 -15.78 -7.43
N ASP A 25 -1.32 -16.65 -6.43
CA ASP A 25 -2.43 -17.48 -5.96
C ASP A 25 -3.29 -16.80 -4.88
N GLY A 26 -2.99 -15.53 -4.55
CA GLY A 26 -3.70 -14.75 -3.53
C GLY A 26 -3.18 -14.97 -2.10
N ALA A 27 -2.14 -15.80 -1.90
CA ALA A 27 -1.54 -15.95 -0.57
C ALA A 27 -0.88 -14.64 -0.11
N VAL A 28 -1.14 -14.26 1.14
CA VAL A 28 -0.50 -13.07 1.75
C VAL A 28 0.92 -13.43 2.17
N LEU A 29 1.90 -12.75 1.57
CA LEU A 29 3.32 -12.95 1.84
C LEU A 29 3.81 -12.10 3.01
N ALA A 30 3.32 -10.86 3.10
CA ALA A 30 3.62 -9.96 4.20
C ALA A 30 2.54 -8.88 4.33
N THR A 31 2.46 -8.29 5.51
CA THR A 31 1.61 -7.13 5.79
C THR A 31 2.37 -6.07 6.56
N ALA A 32 1.90 -4.84 6.45
CA ALA A 32 2.34 -3.72 7.28
C ALA A 32 1.18 -2.79 7.57
N ARG A 33 1.29 -2.02 8.66
CA ARG A 33 0.34 -0.96 9.00
C ARG A 33 1.03 0.39 9.07
N GLY A 34 0.33 1.43 8.66
CA GLY A 34 0.73 2.83 8.75
C GLY A 34 -0.37 3.71 9.36
N GLY A 35 -0.06 4.99 9.51
CA GLY A 35 -1.03 6.01 9.91
C GLY A 35 -2.11 6.27 8.86
N GLY A 36 -2.99 7.22 9.13
CA GLY A 36 -4.03 7.60 8.18
C GLY A 36 -3.50 8.38 6.97
N PHE A 37 -4.21 8.28 5.85
CA PHE A 37 -3.92 9.02 4.63
C PHE A 37 -4.81 10.27 4.56
N ARG A 38 -4.24 11.46 4.82
CA ARG A 38 -4.97 12.74 4.90
C ARG A 38 -4.33 13.87 4.05
N PRO A 39 -4.21 13.72 2.72
CA PRO A 39 -3.65 14.75 1.84
C PRO A 39 -4.20 16.18 2.05
N PRO A 40 -5.51 16.38 2.31
CA PRO A 40 -6.06 17.73 2.54
C PRO A 40 -5.52 18.44 3.79
N ILE A 41 -4.94 17.70 4.74
CA ILE A 41 -4.43 18.26 6.01
C ILE A 41 -2.90 18.43 5.96
N VAL A 42 -2.19 17.41 5.45
CA VAL A 42 -0.71 17.35 5.51
C VAL A 42 -0.02 17.59 4.17
N GLY A 43 -0.78 17.78 3.09
CA GLY A 43 -0.29 17.82 1.72
C GLY A 43 -0.13 16.44 1.09
N VAL A 44 -0.16 16.39 -0.24
CA VAL A 44 -0.09 15.12 -1.01
C VAL A 44 1.24 14.41 -0.81
N GLU A 45 2.36 15.13 -0.92
CA GLU A 45 3.71 14.57 -0.79
C GLU A 45 3.89 13.87 0.57
N THR A 46 3.66 14.58 1.67
CA THR A 46 3.72 14.02 3.04
C THR A 46 2.80 12.81 3.22
N ALA A 47 1.59 12.83 2.65
CA ALA A 47 0.66 11.72 2.76
C ALA A 47 1.15 10.48 1.98
N VAL A 48 1.74 10.68 0.81
CA VAL A 48 2.32 9.60 -0.01
C VAL A 48 3.60 9.05 0.63
N ASP A 49 4.45 9.88 1.22
CA ASP A 49 5.64 9.43 1.95
C ASP A 49 5.29 8.52 3.13
N ALA A 50 4.23 8.87 3.88
CA ALA A 50 3.75 8.04 4.97
C ALA A 50 3.22 6.67 4.47
N LEU A 51 2.60 6.65 3.29
CA LEU A 51 2.18 5.41 2.64
C LEU A 51 3.38 4.58 2.17
N ALA A 52 4.37 5.21 1.53
CA ALA A 52 5.60 4.57 1.06
C ALA A 52 6.34 3.88 2.21
N ALA A 53 6.42 4.51 3.38
CA ALA A 53 7.02 3.89 4.56
C ALA A 53 6.31 2.59 5.00
N ALA A 54 4.98 2.49 4.83
CA ALA A 54 4.25 1.25 5.10
C ALA A 54 4.50 0.19 4.02
N VAL A 55 4.60 0.61 2.75
CA VAL A 55 4.95 -0.27 1.62
C VAL A 55 6.36 -0.85 1.80
N ASP A 56 7.35 -0.02 2.14
CA ASP A 56 8.73 -0.45 2.35
C ASP A 56 8.83 -1.52 3.46
N ARG A 57 8.07 -1.35 4.55
CA ARG A 57 7.99 -2.36 5.62
C ARG A 57 7.41 -3.69 5.11
N ALA A 58 6.35 -3.64 4.30
CA ALA A 58 5.75 -4.85 3.73
C ALA A 58 6.69 -5.53 2.73
N TYR A 59 7.39 -4.76 1.89
CA TYR A 59 8.38 -5.26 0.93
C TYR A 59 9.57 -5.91 1.63
N ALA A 60 10.12 -5.25 2.64
CA ALA A 60 11.21 -5.81 3.45
C ALA A 60 10.80 -7.10 4.16
N ALA A 61 9.59 -7.16 4.71
CA ALA A 61 9.05 -8.36 5.36
C ALA A 61 8.79 -9.52 4.36
N ALA A 62 8.39 -9.21 3.12
CA ALA A 62 8.22 -10.19 2.05
C ALA A 62 9.54 -10.59 1.36
N GLY A 63 10.64 -9.85 1.59
CA GLY A 63 11.92 -10.08 0.93
C GLY A 63 11.91 -9.73 -0.57
N ILE A 64 11.12 -8.73 -0.97
CA ILE A 64 10.97 -8.30 -2.36
C ILE A 64 11.24 -6.79 -2.50
N THR A 65 11.35 -6.34 -3.74
CA THR A 65 11.53 -4.91 -4.08
C THR A 65 10.50 -4.39 -5.09
N SER A 66 9.67 -5.27 -5.66
CA SER A 66 8.66 -4.90 -6.66
C SER A 66 7.54 -5.94 -6.72
N VAL A 67 6.42 -5.51 -7.29
CA VAL A 67 5.25 -6.33 -7.62
C VAL A 67 4.82 -6.02 -9.06
N ALA A 68 4.05 -6.91 -9.68
CA ALA A 68 3.54 -6.69 -11.03
C ALA A 68 2.34 -5.72 -11.09
N HIS A 69 1.60 -5.58 -9.99
CA HIS A 69 0.37 -4.79 -9.94
C HIS A 69 0.16 -4.11 -8.57
N VAL A 70 -0.47 -2.94 -8.57
CA VAL A 70 -0.86 -2.22 -7.36
C VAL A 70 -2.36 -2.00 -7.40
N SER A 71 -3.03 -2.36 -6.31
CA SER A 71 -4.44 -2.05 -6.07
C SER A 71 -4.54 -1.22 -4.78
N ALA A 72 -5.01 0.01 -4.88
CA ALA A 72 -5.01 0.96 -3.78
C ALA A 72 -6.38 1.64 -3.64
N CYS A 73 -7.03 1.40 -2.50
CA CYS A 73 -8.24 2.07 -2.08
C CYS A 73 -7.85 3.15 -1.06
N LEU A 74 -7.85 4.42 -1.48
CA LEU A 74 -7.35 5.53 -0.68
C LEU A 74 -8.45 6.56 -0.46
N ALA A 75 -8.70 6.93 0.79
CA ALA A 75 -9.58 8.05 1.12
C ALA A 75 -9.01 9.37 0.54
N ASN A 76 -9.88 10.29 0.13
CA ASN A 76 -9.48 11.61 -0.40
C ASN A 76 -8.66 11.55 -1.71
N ALA A 77 -8.62 10.41 -2.39
CA ALA A 77 -7.99 10.23 -3.69
C ALA A 77 -9.06 10.12 -4.79
N ASP A 78 -9.98 11.08 -4.79
CA ASP A 78 -11.13 11.07 -5.68
C ASP A 78 -10.72 11.42 -7.12
N LEU A 79 -11.48 10.88 -8.09
CA LEU A 79 -11.30 11.25 -9.48
C LEU A 79 -11.70 12.72 -9.68
N PRO A 80 -11.07 13.44 -10.61
CA PRO A 80 -11.44 14.83 -10.91
C PRO A 80 -12.89 14.97 -11.41
N VAL A 81 -13.51 13.87 -11.84
CA VAL A 81 -14.92 13.76 -12.20
C VAL A 81 -15.45 12.39 -11.76
N GLU A 82 -16.69 12.34 -11.28
CA GLU A 82 -17.40 11.13 -10.85
C GLU A 82 -18.30 10.56 -11.95
#